data_AF-A0A7S1DUK8-F1
#
_entry.id   AF-A0A7S1DUK8-F1
#
_cell.length_a   1.000
_cell.length_b   1.000
_cell.length_c   1.000
_cell.angle_alpha   90.00
_cell.angle_beta   90.00
_cell.angle_gamma   90.00
#
_symmetry.space_group_name_H-M   'P 1'
#
loop_
_entity.id
_entity.type
_entity.pdbx_description
1 polymer ?
#
loop_
_entity_poly.entity_id
_entity_poly.type
_entity_poly.pdbx_seq_one_letter_code
_entity_poly.pdbx_strand_id
1 'polypeptide(L)'
;ALAFAYRARFGADVLIDLIGYRRLGHAEQEEPALSSPGLYPMAARRPPVATLLGEAMVADGLCSASEIAQHLESRRAAVDHGLLLSAQAGAAAAHRRVTAQPQRPADSHAATF
;
A
#
# COMPACT_ATOMS: atom_id res chain seq x y z
N ALA A 1 -10.86 -9.59 20.08
CA ALA A 1 -11.31 -9.04 21.38
C ALA A 1 -10.33 -9.30 22.54
N LEU A 2 -9.57 -10.40 22.55
CA LEU A 2 -8.73 -10.80 23.69
C LEU A 2 -7.71 -9.75 24.17
N ALA A 3 -6.82 -9.28 23.30
CA ALA A 3 -5.77 -8.32 23.67
C ALA A 3 -6.35 -6.99 24.20
N PHE A 4 -7.42 -6.50 23.57
CA PHE A 4 -8.13 -5.30 24.01
C PHE A 4 -8.77 -5.50 25.39
N ALA A 5 -9.45 -6.63 25.60
CA ALA A 5 -10.07 -6.96 26.88
C ALA A 5 -9.03 -7.11 28.00
N TYR A 6 -7.87 -7.70 27.72
CA TYR A 6 -6.76 -7.80 28.66
C TYR A 6 -6.29 -6.40 29.10
N ARG A 7 -6.01 -5.52 28.14
CA ARG A 7 -5.56 -4.15 28.44
C ARG A 7 -6.62 -3.36 29.21
N ALA A 8 -7.90 -3.48 28.85
CA ALA A 8 -8.99 -2.79 29.54
C ALA A 8 -9.19 -3.28 30.99
N ARG A 9 -9.00 -4.57 31.23
CA ARG A 9 -9.17 -5.17 32.57
C ARG A 9 -8.00 -4.91 33.50
N PHE A 10 -6.77 -5.00 33.01
CA PHE A 10 -5.58 -5.00 33.85
C PHE A 10 -4.71 -3.74 33.71
N GLY A 11 -4.99 -2.87 32.73
CA GLY A 11 -4.19 -1.68 32.48
C GLY A 11 -2.74 -1.96 32.05
N ALA A 12 -2.44 -3.20 31.70
CA ALA A 12 -1.10 -3.66 31.36
C ALA A 12 -0.89 -3.74 29.85
N ASP A 13 0.37 -3.65 29.44
CA ASP A 13 0.78 -3.82 28.05
C ASP A 13 0.53 -5.25 27.57
N VAL A 14 0.26 -5.38 26.28
CA VAL A 14 -0.02 -6.66 25.62
C VAL A 14 0.76 -6.74 24.32
N LEU A 15 1.42 -7.88 24.10
CA LEU A 15 2.12 -8.18 22.87
C LEU A 15 1.24 -9.10 22.01
N ILE A 16 1.07 -8.75 20.74
CA ILE A 16 0.47 -9.63 19.73
C ILE A 16 1.58 -10.04 18.78
N ASP A 17 2.00 -11.29 18.86
CA ASP A 17 2.94 -11.87 17.90
C ASP A 17 2.17 -12.31 16.65
N LEU A 18 2.12 -11.42 15.65
CA LEU A 18 1.45 -11.68 14.39
C LEU A 18 2.40 -12.40 13.41
N ILE A 19 2.38 -13.73 13.46
CA ILE A 19 3.19 -14.56 12.58
C ILE A 19 2.64 -14.51 11.15
N GLY A 20 3.45 -13.99 10.24
CA GLY A 20 3.17 -13.90 8.81
C GLY A 20 4.37 -14.29 7.96
N TYR A 21 4.29 -13.99 6.66
CA TYR A 21 5.39 -14.19 5.73
C TYR A 21 5.53 -12.98 4.80
N ARG A 22 6.74 -12.76 4.30
CA ARG A 22 7.02 -11.72 3.31
C ARG A 22 7.01 -12.35 1.92
N ARG A 23 6.21 -11.79 0.99
CA ARG A 23 6.11 -12.31 -0.39
C ARG A 23 7.31 -11.92 -1.25
N LEU A 24 7.80 -10.70 -1.07
CA LEU A 24 8.95 -10.14 -1.80
C LEU A 24 10.15 -9.98 -0.87
N GLY A 25 11.28 -9.50 -1.41
CA GLY A 25 12.49 -9.20 -0.63
C GLY A 25 12.28 -8.15 0.45
N HIS A 26 13.37 -7.64 1.03
CA HIS A 26 13.24 -6.53 1.99
C HIS A 26 12.62 -5.31 1.29
N ALA A 27 13.05 -5.05 0.06
CA ALA A 27 12.38 -4.18 -0.90
C ALA A 27 11.67 -4.99 -1.99
N GLU A 28 10.78 -4.33 -2.73
CA GLU A 28 9.97 -4.97 -3.78
C GLU A 28 10.80 -5.39 -4.99
N GLN A 29 11.91 -4.70 -5.25
CA GLN A 29 12.82 -4.97 -6.37
C GLN A 29 13.91 -5.99 -6.04
N GLU A 30 14.02 -6.40 -4.78
CA GLU A 30 15.02 -7.39 -4.37
C GLU A 30 14.57 -8.80 -4.75
N GLU A 31 15.53 -9.62 -5.18
CA GLU A 31 15.33 -11.05 -5.45
C GLU A 31 15.74 -11.87 -4.21
N PRO A 32 14.80 -12.27 -3.36
CA PRO A 32 15.11 -12.87 -2.07
C PRO A 32 15.52 -14.33 -2.13
N ALA A 33 15.27 -15.01 -3.26
CA ALA A 33 15.70 -16.39 -3.45
C ALA A 33 17.24 -16.54 -3.40
N LEU A 34 17.98 -15.44 -3.63
CA LEU A 34 19.44 -15.43 -3.57
C LEU A 34 19.99 -15.67 -2.15
N SER A 35 19.34 -15.13 -1.12
CA SER A 35 19.78 -15.24 0.29
C SER A 35 18.95 -16.23 1.09
N SER A 36 17.73 -16.52 0.66
CA SER A 36 16.79 -17.41 1.34
C SER A 36 16.09 -18.37 0.36
N PRO A 37 16.85 -19.27 -0.30
CA PRO A 37 16.37 -20.08 -1.42
C PRO A 37 15.28 -21.10 -1.06
N GLY A 38 15.16 -21.51 0.21
CA GLY A 38 14.10 -22.43 0.63
C GLY A 38 12.78 -21.74 0.97
N LEU A 39 12.85 -20.64 1.73
CA LEU A 39 11.68 -20.00 2.34
C LEU A 39 10.82 -19.26 1.31
N TYR A 40 11.46 -18.55 0.38
CA TYR A 40 10.76 -17.70 -0.58
C TYR A 40 9.96 -18.45 -1.64
N PRO A 41 10.46 -19.58 -2.19
CA PRO A 41 9.63 -20.42 -3.05
C PRO A 41 8.40 -20.98 -2.33
N MET A 42 8.50 -21.31 -1.03
CA MET A 42 7.36 -21.75 -0.24
C MET A 42 6.34 -20.63 -0.05
N ALA A 43 6.81 -19.41 0.28
CA ALA A 43 5.96 -18.23 0.40
C ALA A 43 5.27 -17.87 -0.93
N ALA A 44 5.97 -17.96 -2.05
CA ALA A 44 5.45 -17.65 -3.39
C ALA A 44 4.34 -18.62 -3.83
N ARG A 45 4.43 -19.90 -3.44
CA ARG A 45 3.40 -20.92 -3.73
C ARG A 45 2.13 -20.74 -2.90
N ARG A 46 2.18 -19.99 -1.79
CA ARG A 46 1.02 -19.80 -0.93
C ARG A 46 0.06 -18.77 -1.55
N PRO A 47 -1.24 -19.08 -1.65
CA PRO A 47 -2.23 -18.09 -2.06
C PRO A 47 -2.21 -16.88 -1.12
N PRO A 48 -2.55 -15.68 -1.63
CA PRO A 48 -2.70 -14.50 -0.79
C PRO A 48 -3.68 -14.74 0.36
N VAL A 49 -3.43 -14.15 1.52
CA VAL A 49 -4.29 -14.28 2.70
C VAL A 49 -5.74 -13.87 2.38
N ALA A 50 -5.93 -12.83 1.56
CA ALA A 50 -7.26 -12.39 1.12
C ALA A 50 -8.02 -13.47 0.34
N THR A 51 -7.32 -14.25 -0.49
CA THR A 51 -7.90 -15.37 -1.23
C THR A 51 -8.33 -16.48 -0.28
N LEU A 52 -7.44 -16.91 0.62
CA LEU A 52 -7.72 -17.96 1.60
C LEU A 52 -8.89 -17.59 2.52
N LEU A 53 -8.94 -16.34 2.97
CA LEU A 53 -10.04 -15.85 3.80
C LEU A 53 -11.36 -15.81 3.02
N GLY A 54 -11.33 -15.35 1.77
CA GLY A 54 -12.52 -15.33 0.92
C GLY A 54 -13.08 -16.73 0.66
N GLU A 55 -12.21 -17.69 0.35
CA GLU A 55 -12.59 -19.10 0.19
C GLU A 55 -13.21 -19.68 1.47
N ALA A 56 -12.63 -19.39 2.64
CA ALA A 56 -13.18 -19.82 3.92
C ALA A 56 -14.55 -19.20 4.19
N MET A 57 -14.72 -17.90 3.96
CA MET A 57 -16.01 -17.22 4.15
C MET A 57 -17.11 -17.79 3.25
N VAL A 58 -16.78 -18.15 2.02
CA VAL A 58 -17.72 -18.80 1.10
C VAL A 58 -18.05 -20.21 1.56
N ALA A 59 -17.06 -20.98 2.02
CA ALA A 59 -17.27 -22.32 2.57
C ALA A 59 -18.16 -22.30 3.83
N ASP A 60 -18.02 -21.26 4.66
CA ASP A 60 -18.83 -21.03 5.86
C ASP A 60 -20.23 -20.44 5.54
N GLY A 61 -20.53 -20.18 4.26
CA GLY A 61 -21.81 -19.61 3.83
C GLY A 61 -22.05 -18.16 4.25
N LEU A 62 -20.99 -17.44 4.64
CA LEU A 62 -21.07 -16.04 5.08
C LEU A 62 -21.25 -15.06 3.92
N CYS A 63 -20.80 -15.44 2.73
CA CYS A 63 -20.96 -14.69 1.49
C CYS A 63 -20.78 -15.60 0.27
N SER A 64 -21.12 -15.08 -0.90
CA SER A 64 -20.88 -15.72 -2.19
C SER A 64 -19.51 -15.34 -2.76
N ALA A 65 -18.99 -16.18 -3.66
CA ALA A 65 -17.76 -15.88 -4.39
C ALA A 65 -17.87 -14.58 -5.22
N SER A 66 -19.06 -14.27 -5.72
CA SER A 66 -19.32 -13.02 -6.46
C SER A 66 -19.19 -11.79 -5.57
N GLU A 67 -19.68 -11.84 -4.34
CA GLU A 67 -19.55 -10.73 -3.38
C GLU A 67 -18.08 -10.48 -3.02
N ILE A 68 -17.28 -11.54 -2.82
CA ILE A 68 -15.83 -11.41 -2.62
C ILE A 68 -15.16 -10.75 -3.83
N ALA A 69 -15.45 -11.22 -5.05
CA ALA A 69 -14.86 -10.67 -6.26
C ALA A 69 -15.23 -9.19 -6.45
N GLN A 70 -16.51 -8.84 -6.25
CA GLN A 70 -17.00 -7.47 -6.35
C GLN A 70 -16.36 -6.56 -5.28
N HIS A 71 -16.14 -7.06 -4.06
CA HIS A 71 -15.46 -6.31 -3.01
C HIS A 71 -14.02 -5.99 -3.39
N LEU A 72 -13.27 -6.98 -3.91
CA LEU A 72 -11.89 -6.79 -4.36
C LEU A 72 -11.79 -5.79 -5.51
N GLU A 73 -12.70 -5.88 -6.48
CA GLU A 73 -12.74 -4.96 -7.62
C GLU A 73 -13.07 -3.53 -7.18
N SER A 74 -14.09 -3.37 -6.33
CA SER A 74 -14.46 -2.07 -5.76
C SER A 74 -13.29 -1.44 -5.00
N ARG A 75 -12.49 -2.25 -4.29
CA ARG A 75 -11.32 -1.76 -3.56
C ARG A 75 -10.21 -1.27 -4.50
N ARG A 76 -9.97 -1.97 -5.62
CA ARG A 76 -9.01 -1.56 -6.65
C ARG A 76 -9.45 -0.24 -7.29
N ALA A 77 -10.68 -0.17 -7.76
CA ALA A 77 -11.25 1.04 -8.36
C ALA A 77 -11.18 2.25 -7.42
N ALA A 78 -11.42 2.06 -6.11
CA ALA A 78 -11.31 3.13 -5.13
C ALA A 78 -9.87 3.66 -4.97
N VAL A 79 -8.87 2.78 -5.05
CA VAL A 79 -7.45 3.18 -5.02
C VAL A 79 -7.08 3.93 -6.30
N ASP A 80 -7.48 3.43 -7.46
CA ASP A 80 -7.20 4.06 -8.76
C ASP A 80 -7.83 5.46 -8.83
N HIS A 81 -9.08 5.59 -8.39
CA HIS A 81 -9.77 6.87 -8.32
C HIS A 81 -9.07 7.84 -7.36
N GLY A 82 -8.65 7.37 -6.18
CA GLY A 82 -7.88 8.18 -5.23
C GLY A 82 -6.55 8.65 -5.80
N LEU A 83 -5.86 7.80 -6.55
CA LEU A 83 -4.61 8.12 -7.22
C LEU A 83 -4.82 9.24 -8.27
N LEU A 84 -5.85 9.14 -9.10
CA LEU A 84 -6.19 10.16 -10.09
C LEU A 84 -6.46 11.53 -9.45
N LEU A 85 -7.27 11.56 -8.39
CA LEU A 85 -7.54 12.81 -7.66
C LEU A 85 -6.26 13.42 -7.07
N SER A 86 -5.39 12.58 -6.49
CA SER A 86 -4.11 13.03 -5.93
C SER A 86 -3.17 13.58 -7.01
N ALA A 87 -3.16 12.98 -8.20
CA ALA A 87 -2.35 13.43 -9.33
C ALA A 87 -2.84 14.77 -9.89
N GLN A 88 -4.16 14.96 -10.01
CA GLN A 88 -4.77 16.22 -10.44
C GLN A 88 -4.49 17.35 -9.42
N ALA A 89 -4.61 17.07 -8.13
CA ALA A 89 -4.27 18.03 -7.07
C ALA A 89 -2.78 18.39 -7.10
N GLY A 90 -1.89 17.41 -7.30
CA GLY A 90 -0.46 17.60 -7.45
C GLY A 90 -0.10 18.44 -8.68
N ALA A 91 -0.73 18.19 -9.82
CA ALA A 91 -0.54 18.97 -11.05
C ALA A 91 -1.01 20.43 -10.87
N ALA A 92 -2.16 20.65 -10.21
CA ALA A 92 -2.65 21.98 -9.90
C ALA A 92 -1.75 22.74 -8.91
N ALA A 93 -1.14 22.04 -7.95
CA ALA A 93 -0.16 22.61 -7.03
C ALA A 93 1.18 22.93 -7.71
N ALA A 94 1.68 22.05 -8.59
CA ALA A 94 2.89 22.26 -9.38
C ALA A 94 2.74 23.44 -10.34
N HIS A 95 1.60 23.55 -11.04
CA HIS A 95 1.29 24.67 -11.93
C HIS A 95 1.31 26.01 -11.17
N ARG A 96 0.71 26.06 -9.97
CA ARG A 96 0.70 27.26 -9.12
C ARG A 96 2.08 27.67 -8.64
N ARG A 97 2.99 26.71 -8.43
CA ARG A 97 4.37 26.97 -8.00
C ARG A 97 5.23 27.54 -9.13
N VAL A 98 4.99 27.07 -10.36
CA VAL A 98 5.67 27.57 -11.57
C VAL A 98 5.21 28.99 -11.92
N THR A 99 3.92 29.30 -11.78
CA THR A 99 3.39 30.65 -12.09
C THR A 99 3.66 31.68 -10.99
N ALA A 100 3.94 31.25 -9.75
CA ALA A 100 4.25 32.13 -8.61
C ALA A 100 5.75 32.44 -8.46
N GLN A 101 6.63 31.89 -9.28
CA GLN A 101 8.08 32.16 -9.19
C GLN A 101 8.38 33.49 -9.89
N PRO A 102 8.88 34.52 -9.17
CA PRO A 102 9.12 35.83 -9.79
C PRO A 102 10.22 35.69 -10.84
N GLN A 103 9.97 36.20 -12.05
CA GLN A 103 10.98 36.23 -13.10
C GLN A 103 12.16 37.08 -12.60
N ARG A 104 13.35 36.46 -12.55
CA ARG A 104 14.59 37.19 -12.26
C ARG A 104 14.67 38.34 -13.27
N PRO A 105 14.87 39.59 -12.83
CA PRO A 105 15.05 40.69 -13.76
C PRO A 105 16.24 40.37 -14.66
N ALA A 106 16.07 40.59 -15.96
CA ALA A 106 17.11 40.36 -16.95
C ALA A 106 18.30 41.27 -16.64
N ASP A 107 19.43 40.70 -16.22
CA ASP A 107 20.67 41.44 -16.06
C ASP A 107 21.10 41.96 -17.43
N SER A 108 20.89 43.27 -17.63
CA SER A 108 21.40 44.05 -18.75
C SER A 108 22.92 44.20 -18.60
N HIS A 109 23.67 43.18 -19.00
CA HIS A 109 25.10 43.35 -19.24
C HIS A 109 25.29 43.91 -20.65
N ALA A 110 25.42 45.23 -20.71
CA ALA A 110 26.03 45.93 -21.82
C ALA A 110 27.42 45.34 -22.06
N ALA A 111 27.59 44.71 -23.22
CA ALA A 111 28.90 44.36 -23.76
C ALA A 111 29.62 45.65 -24.14
N THR A 112 30.73 45.93 -23.46
CA THR A 112 31.80 46.77 -24.02
C THR A 112 33.14 46.15 -23.60
N PHE A 113 34.00 46.04 -24.61
CA PHE A 113 35.32 45.42 -24.67
C PHE A 113 36.31 45.91 -23.60
#